data_AF-A0AAV6AU84-F1
#
_entry.id   AF-A0AAV6AU84-F1
#
_cell.length_a   1.000
_cell.length_b   1.000
_cell.length_c   1.000
_cell.angle_alpha   90.00
_cell.angle_beta   90.00
_cell.angle_gamma   90.00
#
_symmetry.space_group_name_H-M   'P 1'
#
loop_
_entity.id
_entity.type
_entity.pdbx_description
1 polymer ?
#
loop_
_entity_poly.entity_id
_entity_poly.type
_entity_poly.pdbx_seq_one_letter_code
_entity_poly.pdbx_strand_id
1 'polypeptide(L)' 'MAKPEWGTKRICHSCGTRFYDLLRDP' A
#
# COMPACT_ATOMS: atom_id res chain seq x y z
N MET A 1 -1.03 13.27 9.33
CA MET A 1 0.29 13.29 8.67
C MET A 1 0.64 11.85 8.36
N ALA A 2 0.67 11.46 7.08
CA ALA A 2 0.82 10.06 6.68
C ALA A 2 2.19 9.55 7.17
N LYS A 3 2.18 8.58 8.09
CA LYS A 3 3.40 7.98 8.60
C LYS A 3 4.10 7.26 7.43
N PRO A 4 5.34 7.63 7.06
CA PRO A 4 6.03 7.03 5.91
C PRO A 4 6.32 5.53 6.11
N GLU A 5 6.23 5.04 7.35
CA GLU A 5 6.38 3.62 7.72
C GLU A 5 5.35 2.68 7.05
N TRP A 6 4.22 3.19 6.54
CA TRP A 6 3.21 2.36 5.86
C TRP A 6 3.42 2.27 4.35
N GLY A 7 4.32 3.06 3.76
CA GLY A 7 4.47 3.13 2.31
C GLY A 7 3.30 3.80 1.58
N THR A 8 3.11 3.45 0.32
CA THR A 8 2.11 4.00 -0.57
C THR A 8 0.80 3.22 -0.49
N LYS A 9 -0.35 3.94 -0.49
CA LYS A 9 -1.66 3.29 -0.67
C LYS A 9 -1.76 2.73 -2.08
N ARG A 10 -1.86 1.41 -2.20
CA ARG A 10 -2.11 0.70 -3.46
C ARG A 10 -3.48 0.06 -3.47
N ILE A 11 -3.93 -0.31 -4.66
CA ILE A 11 -5.17 -1.05 -4.90
C ILE A 11 -4.77 -2.43 -5.39
N CYS A 12 -5.36 -3.48 -4.79
CA CYS A 12 -5.15 -4.83 -5.25
C CYS A 12 -5.82 -5.02 -6.60
N HIS A 13 -5.06 -5.31 -7.65
CA HIS A 13 -5.61 -5.57 -8.98
C HIS A 13 -6.44 -6.86 -9.06
N SER A 14 -6.31 -7.77 -8.08
CA SER A 14 -7.09 -9.02 -8.05
C SER A 14 -8.46 -8.86 -7.39
N CYS A 15 -8.62 -7.98 -6.39
CA CYS A 15 -9.87 -7.88 -5.61
C CYS A 15 -10.35 -6.45 -5.35
N GLY A 16 -9.61 -5.42 -5.79
CA GLY A 16 -9.99 -4.01 -5.67
C GLY A 16 -9.85 -3.41 -4.27
N THR A 17 -9.35 -4.17 -3.29
CA THR A 17 -9.16 -3.67 -1.93
C THR A 17 -7.98 -2.71 -1.84
N ARG A 18 -8.12 -1.68 -1.01
CA ARG A 18 -7.04 -0.71 -0.72
C ARG A 18 -6.15 -1.27 0.37
N PHE A 19 -4.86 -1.32 0.12
CA PHE A 19 -3.87 -1.76 1.09
C PHE A 19 -2.64 -0.85 1.05
N TYR A 20 -1.86 -0.91 2.11
CA TYR A 20 -0.57 -0.23 2.19
C TYR A 20 0.52 -1.21 1.77
N ASP A 21 1.43 -0.80 0.89
CA ASP A 21 2.49 -1.67 0.40
C ASP A 21 3.63 -1.87 1.42
N LEU A 22 3.59 -1.20 2.57
CA LEU A 22 4.56 -1.36 3.68
C LEU A 22 6.02 -1.26 3.19
N LEU A 23 6.28 -0.45 2.16
CA LEU A 23 7.59 -0.32 1.52
C LEU A 23 8.16 -1.66 0.98
N ARG A 24 7.29 -2.62 0.68
CA ARG A 24 7.66 -3.88 0.06
C ARG A 24 7.81 -3.66 -1.44
N ASP A 25 9.01 -3.25 -1.85
CA ASP A 25 9.44 -3.27 -3.25
C ASP A 25 9.52 -4.73 -3.75
N PRO A 26 9.27 -4.96 -5.06
CA PRO A 26 8.83 -6.23 -5.65
C PRO A 26 9.83 -7.39 -5.56
#